data_AF-A0A7W1VXC3-F1
#
_entry.id   AF-A0A7W1VXC3-F1
#
_cell.length_a   1.000
_cell.length_b   1.000
_cell.length_c   1.000
_cell.angle_alpha   90.00
_cell.angle_beta   90.00
_cell.angle_gamma   90.00
#
_symmetry.space_group_name_H-M   'P 1'
#
loop_
_entity.id
_entity.type
_entity.pdbx_description
1 polymer ?
#
loop_
_entity_poly.entity_id
_entity_poly.type
_entity_poly.pdbx_seq_one_letter_code
_entity_poly.pdbx_strand_id
1 'polypeptide(L)'
;MAEEIINKVASSALLQIDLEDYYPKDEVAVFDIKPHLFMELILKEKDFREALQKHDWSVYQDKIIAVTCTADAIIPVWAYMLIAVYLQPVAKEIVFGDEKEALKRVFLQKIEGITPEEFGDKRVVVKGCGDIQIEAYAYMEITKRLRPFVKSIMYGEPCSTVPIYKKKI
;
A
#
# COMPACT_ATOMS: atom_id res chain seq x y z
N MET A 1 -15.71 4.61 -56.11
CA MET A 1 -16.28 4.21 -54.81
C MET A 1 -15.09 3.93 -53.93
N ALA A 2 -14.77 4.85 -53.02
CA ALA A 2 -13.55 4.82 -52.22
C ALA A 2 -13.65 3.68 -51.20
N GLU A 3 -12.65 2.81 -51.19
CA GLU A 3 -12.48 1.80 -50.15
C GLU A 3 -12.30 2.54 -48.81
N GLU A 4 -13.26 2.33 -47.90
CA GLU A 4 -13.14 2.80 -46.53
C GLU A 4 -11.92 2.14 -45.88
N ILE A 5 -10.95 2.97 -45.53
CA ILE A 5 -9.84 2.57 -44.66
C ILE A 5 -10.45 2.30 -43.28
N ILE A 6 -10.84 1.04 -43.04
CA ILE A 6 -11.24 0.58 -41.71
C ILE A 6 -9.99 0.70 -40.83
N ASN A 7 -9.99 1.70 -39.97
CA ASN A 7 -8.98 1.93 -38.96
C ASN A 7 -8.96 0.72 -38.01
N LYS A 8 -8.04 -0.23 -38.23
CA LYS A 8 -7.81 -1.43 -37.39
C LYS A 8 -7.19 -1.10 -36.02
N VAL A 9 -7.55 0.03 -35.42
CA VAL A 9 -6.97 0.51 -34.15
C VAL A 9 -7.72 -0.04 -32.93
N ALA A 10 -8.87 -0.70 -33.13
CA ALA A 10 -9.74 -1.18 -32.05
C ALA A 10 -9.87 -2.72 -31.95
N SER A 11 -8.83 -3.50 -32.28
CA SER A 11 -8.92 -4.99 -32.25
C SER A 11 -7.89 -5.73 -31.37
N SER A 12 -7.41 -5.06 -30.32
CA SER A 12 -6.70 -5.73 -29.23
C SER A 12 -6.99 -4.93 -27.97
N ALA A 13 -7.87 -5.42 -27.09
CA ALA A 13 -8.21 -4.80 -25.81
C ALA A 13 -6.95 -4.68 -24.93
N LEU A 14 -6.21 -3.61 -25.15
CA LEU A 14 -5.07 -3.20 -24.36
C LEU A 14 -5.65 -2.54 -23.11
N LEU A 15 -5.49 -3.18 -21.96
CA LEU A 15 -5.88 -2.60 -20.69
C LEU A 15 -4.73 -1.80 -20.12
N GLN A 16 -5.00 -0.60 -19.67
CA GLN A 16 -4.05 0.18 -18.88
C GLN A 16 -4.46 0.08 -17.42
N ILE A 17 -3.49 -0.20 -16.56
CA ILE A 17 -3.65 -0.11 -15.11
C ILE A 17 -2.81 1.04 -14.59
N ASP A 18 -3.46 1.93 -13.84
CA ASP A 18 -2.80 3.00 -13.11
C ASP A 18 -2.64 2.58 -11.64
N LEU A 19 -1.42 2.61 -11.13
CA LEU A 19 -1.16 2.25 -9.73
C LEU A 19 -1.57 3.36 -8.76
N GLU A 20 -1.73 4.60 -9.25
CA GLU A 20 -2.21 5.72 -8.43
C GLU A 20 -3.64 5.52 -7.94
N ASP A 21 -4.47 4.81 -8.72
CA ASP A 21 -5.84 4.47 -8.34
C ASP A 21 -5.87 3.61 -7.07
N TYR A 22 -4.81 2.84 -6.84
CA TYR A 22 -4.64 1.95 -5.68
C TYR A 22 -3.79 2.59 -4.58
N TYR A 23 -3.29 3.81 -4.76
CA TYR A 23 -2.50 4.47 -3.72
C TYR A 23 -3.38 4.72 -2.47
N PRO A 24 -2.85 4.58 -1.24
CA PRO A 24 -3.58 4.93 -0.02
C PRO A 24 -3.96 6.41 -0.03
N LYS A 25 -5.26 6.69 0.18
CA LYS A 25 -5.80 8.07 0.27
C LYS A 25 -6.28 8.40 1.68
N ASP A 26 -6.25 7.40 2.57
CA ASP A 26 -6.64 7.53 3.96
C ASP A 26 -5.57 8.31 4.72
N GLU A 27 -6.00 9.09 5.72
CA GLU A 27 -5.07 9.81 6.58
C GLU A 27 -4.21 8.82 7.38
N VAL A 28 -2.91 9.09 7.42
CA VAL A 28 -1.95 8.33 8.23
C VAL A 28 -1.61 9.15 9.47
N ALA A 29 -1.67 8.52 10.63
CA ALA A 29 -1.21 9.11 11.89
C ALA A 29 -0.15 8.21 12.54
N VAL A 30 0.79 8.82 13.24
CA VAL A 30 1.87 8.09 13.93
C VAL A 30 1.59 8.06 15.42
N PHE A 31 1.58 6.86 16.00
CA PHE A 31 1.63 6.66 17.45
C PHE A 31 3.07 6.31 17.84
N ASP A 32 3.81 7.30 18.31
CA ASP A 32 5.15 7.09 18.85
C ASP A 32 5.06 6.73 20.33
N ILE A 33 5.66 5.61 20.70
CA ILE A 33 5.68 5.10 22.08
C ILE A 33 6.57 5.98 22.97
N LYS A 34 7.58 6.65 22.40
CA LYS A 34 8.60 7.39 23.12
C LYS A 34 8.05 8.32 24.24
N PRO A 35 7.02 9.17 24.01
CA PRO A 35 6.49 10.06 25.04
C PRO A 35 5.81 9.34 26.22
N HIS A 36 5.47 8.06 26.05
CA HIS A 36 4.85 7.22 27.07
C HIS A 36 5.88 6.45 27.92
N LEU A 37 7.17 6.59 27.62
CA LEU A 37 8.26 5.94 28.36
C LEU A 37 8.75 6.82 29.51
N PHE A 38 9.18 6.19 30.60
CA PHE A 38 9.87 6.87 31.68
C PHE A 38 11.20 7.45 31.16
N MET A 39 11.34 8.77 31.27
CA MET A 39 12.46 9.52 30.70
C MET A 39 12.67 9.24 29.20
N GLU A 40 11.60 8.94 28.47
CA GLU A 40 11.63 8.64 27.02
C GLU A 40 12.48 7.42 26.62
N LEU A 41 12.93 6.60 27.57
CA LEU A 41 13.90 5.51 27.34
C LEU A 41 13.53 4.17 28.00
N ILE A 42 12.73 4.19 29.07
CA ILE A 42 12.47 2.98 29.86
C ILE A 42 10.97 2.77 30.00
N LEU A 43 10.49 1.57 29.68
CA LEU A 43 9.10 1.22 29.96
C LEU A 43 8.96 0.79 31.43
N LYS A 44 8.23 1.58 32.22
CA LYS A 44 7.74 1.18 33.55
C LYS A 44 6.30 0.72 33.42
N GLU A 45 6.02 -0.55 33.73
CA GLU A 45 4.72 -1.16 33.43
C GLU A 45 3.52 -0.36 33.97
N LYS A 46 3.56 0.02 35.25
CA LYS A 46 2.50 0.79 35.89
C LYS A 46 2.28 2.13 35.17
N ASP A 47 3.33 2.91 35.01
CA ASP A 47 3.28 4.24 34.40
C ASP A 47 2.81 4.17 32.94
N PHE A 48 3.28 3.17 32.18
CA PHE A 48 2.89 2.96 30.79
C PHE A 48 1.41 2.61 30.66
N ARG A 49 0.91 1.67 31.48
CA ARG A 49 -0.51 1.31 31.49
C ARG A 49 -1.39 2.50 31.86
N GLU A 50 -1.00 3.27 32.87
CA GLU A 50 -1.72 4.49 33.26
C GLU A 50 -1.71 5.55 32.15
N ALA A 51 -0.59 5.72 31.44
CA ALA A 51 -0.49 6.64 30.32
C ALA A 51 -1.43 6.24 29.17
N LEU A 52 -1.45 4.96 28.79
CA LEU A 52 -2.33 4.47 27.72
C LEU A 52 -3.83 4.54 28.09
N GLN A 53 -4.19 4.33 29.36
CA GLN A 53 -5.57 4.48 29.83
C GLN A 53 -6.07 5.94 29.77
N LYS A 54 -5.17 6.91 29.93
CA LYS A 54 -5.48 8.35 29.88
C LYS A 54 -5.37 8.93 28.47
N HIS A 55 -4.78 8.19 27.53
CA HIS A 55 -4.60 8.64 26.16
C HIS A 55 -5.94 8.74 25.44
N ASP A 56 -6.16 9.83 24.71
CA ASP A 56 -7.34 9.97 23.87
C ASP A 56 -7.14 9.22 22.55
N TRP A 57 -7.73 8.03 22.46
CA TRP A 57 -7.65 7.19 21.26
C TRP A 57 -8.59 7.64 20.14
N SER A 58 -9.55 8.53 20.40
CA SER A 58 -10.52 8.99 19.38
C SER A 58 -9.84 9.80 18.27
N VAL A 59 -8.66 10.37 18.53
CA VAL A 59 -7.86 11.10 17.52
C VAL A 59 -7.40 10.21 16.36
N TYR A 60 -7.45 8.88 16.53
CA TYR A 60 -7.06 7.87 15.56
C TYR A 60 -8.24 7.26 14.78
N GLN A 61 -9.45 7.77 14.99
CA GLN A 61 -10.67 7.25 14.38
C GLN A 61 -10.57 7.24 12.84
N ASP A 62 -10.81 6.07 12.24
CA ASP A 62 -10.83 5.82 10.79
C ASP A 62 -9.52 6.13 10.04
N LYS A 63 -8.39 6.22 10.75
CA LYS A 63 -7.06 6.48 10.18
C LYS A 63 -6.20 5.22 10.10
N ILE A 64 -5.19 5.24 9.22
CA ILE A 64 -4.11 4.26 9.23
C ILE A 64 -3.10 4.68 10.30
N ILE A 65 -2.78 3.80 11.24
CA ILE A 65 -1.92 4.14 12.38
C ILE A 65 -0.57 3.43 12.27
N ALA A 66 0.50 4.22 12.18
CA ALA A 66 1.87 3.74 12.26
C ALA A 66 2.33 3.74 13.73
N VAL A 67 2.55 2.55 14.30
CA VAL A 67 3.06 2.39 15.67
C VAL A 67 4.58 2.25 15.63
N THR A 68 5.28 3.20 16.24
CA THR A 68 6.75 3.26 16.23
C THR A 68 7.31 3.61 17.60
N CYS A 69 8.63 3.50 17.75
CA CYS A 69 9.37 4.06 18.87
C CYS A 69 10.58 4.80 18.31
N THR A 70 10.57 6.13 18.36
CA THR A 70 11.69 6.94 17.83
C THR A 70 12.89 7.00 18.78
N ALA A 71 12.73 6.55 20.03
CA ALA A 71 13.82 6.39 20.98
C ALA A 71 14.54 5.06 20.80
N ASP A 72 15.84 5.06 21.06
CA ASP A 72 16.65 3.84 21.22
C ASP A 72 16.38 3.19 22.58
N ALA A 73 15.16 2.69 22.73
CA ALA A 73 14.63 2.11 23.95
C ALA A 73 14.35 0.61 23.76
N ILE A 74 14.68 -0.20 24.77
CA ILE A 74 14.33 -1.62 24.76
C ILE A 74 12.88 -1.76 25.22
N ILE A 75 11.97 -1.98 24.26
CA ILE A 75 10.53 -2.09 24.51
C ILE A 75 10.11 -3.57 24.55
N PRO A 76 9.53 -4.05 25.66
CA PRO A 76 8.90 -5.37 25.72
C PRO A 76 7.82 -5.54 24.64
N VAL A 77 7.81 -6.68 23.95
CA VAL A 77 6.87 -6.96 22.83
C VAL A 77 5.40 -6.79 23.23
N TRP A 78 5.05 -7.09 24.47
CA TRP A 78 3.67 -6.96 24.96
C TRP A 78 3.15 -5.51 24.92
N ALA A 79 4.03 -4.49 24.92
CA ALA A 79 3.62 -3.09 24.85
C ALA A 79 2.91 -2.79 23.53
N TYR A 80 3.43 -3.30 22.42
CA TYR A 80 2.82 -3.19 21.09
C TYR A 80 1.48 -3.92 21.03
N MET A 81 1.38 -5.09 21.66
CA MET A 81 0.11 -5.83 21.76
C MET A 81 -0.94 -5.02 22.54
N LEU A 82 -0.54 -4.35 23.62
CA LEU A 82 -1.42 -3.51 24.42
C LEU A 82 -1.89 -2.28 23.63
N ILE A 83 -0.99 -1.63 22.89
CA ILE A 83 -1.34 -0.51 22.00
C ILE A 83 -2.36 -0.95 20.95
N ALA A 84 -2.16 -2.12 20.33
CA ALA A 84 -3.10 -2.66 19.36
C ALA A 84 -4.49 -2.88 19.96
N VAL A 85 -4.60 -3.34 21.21
CA VAL A 85 -5.90 -3.50 21.90
C VAL A 85 -6.68 -2.18 21.96
N TYR A 86 -6.00 -1.05 22.19
CA TYR A 86 -6.65 0.27 22.25
C TYR A 86 -6.96 0.86 20.87
N LEU A 87 -6.09 0.62 19.88
CA LEU A 87 -6.26 1.14 18.53
C LEU A 87 -7.29 0.34 17.72
N GLN A 88 -7.40 -0.98 17.91
CA GLN A 88 -8.27 -1.85 17.09
C GLN A 88 -9.74 -1.39 16.99
N PRO A 89 -10.41 -0.89 18.04
CA PRO A 89 -11.79 -0.44 17.92
C PRO A 89 -11.99 0.90 17.19
N VAL A 90 -10.92 1.67 16.94
CA VAL A 90 -11.01 3.04 16.38
C VAL A 90 -10.24 3.22 15.06
N ALA A 91 -9.09 2.58 14.93
CA ALA A 91 -8.21 2.70 13.77
C ALA A 91 -8.78 1.92 12.58
N LYS A 92 -8.51 2.42 11.37
CA LYS A 92 -8.83 1.70 10.13
C LYS A 92 -7.86 0.55 9.87
N GLU A 93 -6.58 0.77 10.15
CA GLU A 93 -5.49 -0.21 10.02
C GLU A 93 -4.38 0.15 11.00
N ILE A 94 -3.67 -0.85 11.52
CA ILE A 94 -2.56 -0.67 12.47
C ILE A 94 -1.32 -1.33 11.90
N VAL A 95 -0.28 -0.54 11.66
CA VAL A 95 0.99 -1.02 11.10
C VAL A 95 2.11 -0.76 12.09
N PHE A 96 2.95 -1.76 12.31
CA PHE A 96 4.21 -1.57 13.01
C PHE A 96 5.24 -0.94 12.08
N GLY A 97 5.80 0.20 12.47
CA GLY A 97 6.76 0.95 11.66
C GLY A 97 6.46 2.44 11.63
N ASP A 98 7.16 3.15 10.75
CA ASP A 98 6.91 4.57 10.50
C ASP A 98 5.79 4.80 9.48
N GLU A 99 5.50 6.08 9.21
CA GLU A 99 4.49 6.49 8.23
C GLU A 99 4.72 5.89 6.83
N LYS A 100 5.99 5.79 6.41
CA LYS A 100 6.34 5.24 5.09
C LYS A 100 6.04 3.74 5.02
N GLU A 101 6.40 2.99 6.05
CA GLU A 101 6.10 1.57 6.11
C GLU A 101 4.59 1.32 6.22
N ALA A 102 3.84 2.18 6.92
CA ALA A 102 2.38 2.12 6.96
C ALA A 102 1.75 2.34 5.57
N LEU A 103 2.15 3.40 4.87
CA LEU A 103 1.70 3.67 3.49
C LEU A 103 2.04 2.52 2.55
N LYS A 104 3.28 2.03 2.60
CA LYS A 104 3.73 0.90 1.80
C LYS A 104 2.93 -0.36 2.10
N ARG A 105 2.68 -0.69 3.37
CA ARG A 105 1.92 -1.88 3.77
C ARG A 105 0.49 -1.84 3.23
N VAL A 106 -0.19 -0.69 3.40
CA VAL A 106 -1.57 -0.52 2.92
C VAL A 106 -1.63 -0.52 1.40
N PHE A 107 -0.65 0.08 0.74
CA PHE A 107 -0.59 0.07 -0.72
C PHE A 107 -0.42 -1.36 -1.27
N LEU A 108 0.45 -2.15 -0.64
CA LEU A 108 0.64 -3.56 -0.97
C LEU A 108 -0.64 -4.39 -0.78
N GLN A 109 -1.38 -4.17 0.31
CA GLN A 109 -2.68 -4.83 0.53
C GLN A 109 -3.69 -4.47 -0.58
N LYS A 110 -3.73 -3.21 -1.01
CA LYS A 110 -4.60 -2.78 -2.11
C LYS A 110 -4.22 -3.44 -3.45
N ILE A 111 -2.93 -3.56 -3.75
CA ILE A 111 -2.44 -4.28 -4.93
C ILE A 111 -2.78 -5.77 -4.86
N GLU A 112 -2.64 -6.39 -3.68
CA GLU A 112 -3.00 -7.79 -3.45
C GLU A 112 -4.50 -8.03 -3.70
N GLY A 113 -5.34 -7.08 -3.28
CA GLY A 113 -6.79 -7.09 -3.48
C GLY A 113 -7.25 -6.94 -4.93
N ILE A 114 -6.37 -6.62 -5.88
CA ILE A 114 -6.72 -6.59 -7.31
C ILE A 114 -7.14 -8.00 -7.75
N THR A 115 -8.25 -8.09 -8.49
CA THR A 115 -8.77 -9.34 -9.05
C THR A 115 -8.16 -9.60 -10.43
N PRO A 116 -7.08 -10.39 -10.55
CA PRO A 116 -6.33 -10.53 -11.81
C PRO A 116 -7.12 -11.25 -12.90
N GLU A 117 -8.19 -11.97 -12.54
CA GLU A 117 -9.08 -12.66 -13.47
C GLU A 117 -9.73 -11.68 -14.46
N GLU A 118 -9.95 -10.43 -14.05
CA GLU A 118 -10.45 -9.36 -14.92
C GLU A 118 -9.48 -9.04 -16.07
N PHE A 119 -8.20 -9.39 -15.91
CA PHE A 119 -7.13 -9.21 -16.88
C PHE A 119 -6.81 -10.49 -17.66
N GLY A 120 -7.55 -11.57 -17.41
CA GLY A 120 -7.35 -12.90 -18.00
C GLY A 120 -7.24 -12.85 -19.53
N ASP A 121 -6.15 -13.42 -20.07
CA ASP A 121 -5.84 -13.48 -21.50
C ASP A 121 -5.80 -12.12 -22.25
N LYS A 122 -5.66 -11.01 -21.51
CA LYS A 122 -5.53 -9.65 -22.06
C LYS A 122 -4.07 -9.18 -22.10
N ARG A 123 -3.83 -8.09 -22.82
CA ARG A 123 -2.54 -7.37 -22.81
C ARG A 123 -2.66 -6.20 -21.86
N VAL A 124 -1.75 -6.08 -20.91
CA VAL A 124 -1.79 -5.04 -19.87
C VAL A 124 -0.60 -4.09 -20.00
N VAL A 125 -0.86 -2.79 -19.91
CA VAL A 125 0.13 -1.72 -19.72
C VAL A 125 0.03 -1.22 -18.30
N VAL A 126 1.11 -1.31 -17.53
CA VAL A 126 1.22 -0.66 -16.23
C VAL A 126 1.73 0.76 -16.47
N LYS A 127 0.93 1.76 -16.12
CA LYS A 127 1.28 3.17 -16.27
C LYS A 127 2.52 3.49 -15.43
N GLY A 128 3.49 4.17 -16.03
CA GLY A 128 4.78 4.47 -15.39
C GLY A 128 5.01 5.93 -15.05
N CYS A 129 4.13 6.82 -15.49
CA CYS A 129 4.19 8.25 -15.22
C CYS A 129 2.90 8.69 -14.55
N GLY A 130 2.98 9.67 -13.66
CA GLY A 130 1.83 10.18 -12.95
C GLY A 130 2.23 11.28 -11.97
N ASP A 131 1.25 11.82 -11.26
CA ASP A 131 1.45 12.91 -10.30
C ASP A 131 2.07 12.41 -8.99
N ILE A 132 1.81 11.14 -8.63
CA ILE A 132 2.33 10.50 -7.43
C ILE A 132 3.56 9.67 -7.79
N GLN A 133 4.65 9.87 -7.05
CA GLN A 133 5.85 9.04 -7.21
C GLN A 133 5.61 7.64 -6.61
N ILE A 134 5.28 6.69 -7.49
CA ILE A 134 5.12 5.28 -7.14
C ILE A 134 6.49 4.59 -7.07
N GLU A 135 6.76 3.93 -5.95
CA GLU A 135 8.03 3.21 -5.72
C GLU A 135 8.10 1.86 -6.46
N ALA A 136 9.33 1.39 -6.69
CA ALA A 136 9.61 0.17 -7.46
C ALA A 136 8.93 -1.11 -6.91
N TYR A 137 8.70 -1.19 -5.59
CA TYR A 137 8.05 -2.35 -4.99
C TYR A 137 6.63 -2.57 -5.54
N ALA A 138 5.89 -1.49 -5.83
CA ALA A 138 4.51 -1.59 -6.31
C ALA A 138 4.47 -2.20 -7.72
N TYR A 139 5.38 -1.76 -8.60
CA TYR A 139 5.55 -2.31 -9.94
C TYR A 139 5.96 -3.79 -9.93
N MET A 140 6.81 -4.18 -8.99
CA MET A 140 7.19 -5.58 -8.80
C MET A 140 5.98 -6.43 -8.38
N GLU A 141 5.20 -5.95 -7.41
CA GLU A 141 4.06 -6.70 -6.87
C GLU A 141 2.88 -6.80 -7.84
N ILE A 142 2.53 -5.72 -8.56
CA ILE A 142 1.48 -5.82 -9.59
C ILE A 142 1.89 -6.79 -10.70
N THR A 143 3.17 -6.81 -11.06
CA THR A 143 3.68 -7.75 -12.07
C THR A 143 3.56 -9.19 -11.58
N LYS A 144 3.92 -9.47 -10.32
CA LYS A 144 3.73 -10.80 -9.71
C LYS A 144 2.25 -11.20 -9.69
N ARG A 145 1.36 -10.27 -9.36
CA ARG A 145 -0.09 -10.50 -9.27
C ARG A 145 -0.71 -10.83 -10.63
N LEU A 146 -0.36 -10.08 -11.67
CA LEU A 146 -0.98 -10.20 -13.01
C LEU A 146 -0.36 -11.29 -13.88
N ARG A 147 0.96 -11.55 -13.76
CA ARG A 147 1.71 -12.45 -14.65
C ARG A 147 1.05 -13.82 -14.90
N PRO A 148 0.45 -14.52 -13.91
CA PRO A 148 -0.16 -15.82 -14.15
C PRO A 148 -1.39 -15.80 -15.08
N PHE A 149 -2.04 -14.65 -15.22
CA PHE A 149 -3.37 -14.53 -15.84
C PHE A 149 -3.34 -13.86 -17.22
N VAL A 150 -2.38 -12.95 -17.45
CA VAL A 150 -2.35 -12.10 -18.65
C VAL A 150 -1.56 -12.70 -19.82
N LYS A 151 -1.84 -12.23 -21.06
CA LYS A 151 -1.02 -12.58 -22.25
C LYS A 151 0.30 -11.83 -22.28
N SER A 152 0.32 -10.58 -21.82
CA SER A 152 1.54 -9.76 -21.78
C SER A 152 1.43 -8.63 -20.78
N ILE A 153 2.56 -8.21 -20.24
CA ILE A 153 2.72 -7.01 -19.40
C ILE A 153 3.70 -6.08 -20.10
N MET A 154 3.37 -4.79 -20.14
CA MET A 154 4.21 -3.71 -20.63
C MET A 154 4.21 -2.58 -19.60
N TYR A 155 5.24 -1.73 -19.62
CA TYR A 155 5.39 -0.58 -18.72
C TYR A 155 5.45 0.72 -19.52
N GLY A 156 4.79 1.78 -19.05
CA GLY A 156 4.83 3.11 -19.67
C GLY A 156 3.45 3.60 -20.11
N GLU A 157 3.41 4.40 -21.17
CA GLU A 157 2.16 4.94 -21.74
C GLU A 157 1.74 4.12 -22.96
N PRO A 158 0.45 4.02 -23.31
CA PRO A 158 -0.02 3.24 -24.48
C PRO A 158 0.68 3.60 -25.79
N CYS A 159 1.17 4.84 -25.92
CA CYS A 159 1.91 5.33 -27.08
C CYS A 159 3.42 5.04 -27.02
N SER A 160 3.97 4.68 -25.86
CA SER A 160 5.40 4.46 -25.61
C SER A 160 5.58 3.47 -24.45
N THR A 161 5.60 2.18 -24.79
CA THR A 161 5.68 1.09 -23.81
C THR A 161 6.97 0.29 -23.91
N VAL A 162 7.52 -0.12 -22.77
CA VAL A 162 8.58 -1.12 -22.64
C VAL A 162 7.96 -2.50 -22.43
N PRO A 163 8.24 -3.52 -23.26
CA PRO A 163 7.72 -4.87 -23.05
C PRO A 163 8.39 -5.55 -21.85
N ILE A 164 7.60 -6.09 -20.92
CA ILE A 164 8.09 -6.73 -19.69
C ILE A 164 7.88 -8.24 -19.71
N TYR A 165 6.69 -8.69 -20.13
CA TYR A 165 6.34 -10.10 -20.18
C TYR A 165 5.46 -10.40 -21.39
N LYS A 166 5.64 -11.59 -21.96
CA LYS A 166 4.74 -12.18 -22.94
C LYS A 166 4.64 -13.67 -22.68
N LYS A 167 3.41 -14.18 -22.56
CA LYS A 167 3.13 -15.62 -22.43
C LYS A 167 3.65 -16.32 -23.68
N LYS A 168 4.57 -17.26 -23.50
CA LYS A 168 5.03 -18.13 -24.57
C LYS A 168 3.89 -19.11 -24.87
N ILE A 169 3.47 -19.15 -26.13
CA ILE A 169 2.50 -20.11 -26.66
C ILE A 169 3.25 -21.40 -26.95
#